data_AF-A0A154M4J3-F1
#
_entry.id   AF-A0A154M4J3-F1
#
_cell.length_a   1.000
_cell.length_b   1.000
_cell.length_c   1.000
_cell.angle_alpha   90.00
_cell.angle_beta   90.00
_cell.angle_gamma   90.00
#
_symmetry.space_group_name_H-M   'P 1'
#
loop_
_entity.id
_entity.type
_entity.pdbx_description
1 polymer ?
#
loop_
_entity_poly.entity_id
_entity_poly.type
_entity_poly.pdbx_seq_one_letter_code
_entity_poly.pdbx_strand_id
1 'polypeptide(L)'
;MGAGPLPDRLRAAILALACARGEGSSTCPSDAARALADEWRPLLPQARELARELARAGEVRLTQSGRSLDPDGQWEGPIRIRLAGHAHG
;
A
#
# COMPACT_ATOMS: atom_id res chain seq x y z
N MET A 1 -20.83 -4.26 5.47
CA MET A 1 -19.38 -4.40 5.22
C MET A 1 -19.06 -3.82 3.86
N GLY A 2 -18.39 -2.65 3.85
CA GLY A 2 -17.78 -1.96 2.71
C GLY A 2 -18.50 -2.00 1.35
N ALA A 3 -19.50 -1.16 1.13
CA ALA A 3 -20.06 -0.91 -0.20
C ALA A 3 -19.41 0.31 -0.89
N GLY A 4 -18.15 0.61 -0.56
CA GLY A 4 -17.39 1.67 -1.23
C GLY A 4 -16.97 1.26 -2.65
N PRO A 5 -16.62 2.22 -3.52
CA PRO A 5 -16.03 1.93 -4.82
C PRO A 5 -14.71 1.15 -4.65
N LEU A 6 -14.33 0.38 -5.66
CA LEU A 6 -13.14 -0.49 -5.63
C LEU A 6 -11.84 0.24 -5.16
N PRO A 7 -11.53 1.48 -5.59
CA PRO A 7 -10.39 2.22 -5.08
C PRO A 7 -10.40 2.42 -3.56
N ASP A 8 -11.56 2.73 -2.98
CA ASP A 8 -11.70 2.94 -1.53
C ASP A 8 -11.44 1.63 -0.76
N ARG A 9 -11.99 0.52 -1.25
CA ARG A 9 -11.73 -0.81 -0.66
C ARG A 9 -10.25 -1.19 -0.76
N LEU A 10 -9.61 -0.88 -1.88
CA LEU A 10 -8.20 -1.19 -2.11
C LEU A 10 -7.30 -0.32 -1.21
N ARG A 11 -7.64 0.96 -1.04
CA ARG A 11 -7.00 1.87 -0.08
C ARG A 11 -7.13 1.34 1.36
N ALA A 12 -8.34 0.97 1.76
CA ALA A 12 -8.60 0.40 3.07
C ALA A 12 -7.84 -0.92 3.30
N ALA A 13 -7.78 -1.79 2.29
CA ALA A 13 -7.02 -3.04 2.35
C ALA A 13 -5.51 -2.79 2.51
N ILE A 14 -4.93 -1.83 1.78
CA ILE A 14 -3.52 -1.46 1.92
C ILE A 14 -3.22 -1.02 3.35
N LEU A 15 -4.01 -0.11 3.91
CA LEU A 15 -3.84 0.40 5.27
C LEU A 15 -4.04 -0.70 6.32
N ALA A 16 -5.09 -1.51 6.19
CA ALA A 16 -5.38 -2.59 7.13
C ALA A 16 -4.26 -3.63 7.15
N LEU A 17 -3.73 -4.02 5.99
CA LEU A 17 -2.60 -4.95 5.90
C LEU A 17 -1.31 -4.34 6.45
N ALA A 18 -1.02 -3.07 6.13
CA ALA A 18 0.15 -2.39 6.66
C ALA A 18 0.09 -2.26 8.20
N CYS A 19 -1.08 -1.92 8.74
CA CYS A 19 -1.34 -1.84 10.18
C CYS A 19 -1.22 -3.21 10.86
N ALA A 20 -1.85 -4.25 10.30
CA ALA A 20 -1.81 -5.60 10.85
C ALA A 20 -0.40 -6.20 10.88
N ARG A 21 0.48 -5.78 9.96
CA ARG A 21 1.89 -6.18 9.90
C ARG A 21 2.74 -5.44 10.93
N GLY A 22 2.33 -4.24 11.35
CA GLY A 22 3.08 -3.38 12.28
C GLY A 22 4.37 -2.79 11.69
N GLU A 23 5.07 -1.99 12.50
CA GLU A 23 6.25 -1.22 12.09
C GLU A 23 7.45 -2.10 11.66
N GLY A 24 7.55 -3.31 12.22
CA GLY A 24 8.62 -4.26 11.93
C GLY A 24 8.46 -4.99 10.58
N SER A 25 7.29 -4.91 9.94
CA SER A 25 7.00 -5.68 8.74
C SER A 25 6.42 -4.81 7.63
N SER A 26 6.10 -5.43 6.50
CA SER A 26 5.61 -4.73 5.31
C SER A 26 4.63 -5.59 4.53
N THR A 27 3.83 -4.95 3.71
CA THR A 27 2.97 -5.60 2.69
C THR A 27 3.38 -5.16 1.28
N CYS A 28 2.65 -5.59 0.26
CA CYS A 28 2.85 -5.17 -1.12
C CYS A 28 1.50 -4.89 -1.80
N PRO A 29 1.47 -4.16 -2.93
CA PRO A 29 0.23 -3.87 -3.66
C PRO A 29 -0.56 -5.14 -4.02
N SER A 30 0.14 -6.23 -4.32
CA SER A 30 -0.46 -7.52 -4.66
C SER A 30 -1.18 -8.18 -3.48
N ASP A 31 -0.73 -7.99 -2.24
CA ASP A 31 -1.43 -8.54 -1.07
C ASP A 31 -2.81 -7.88 -0.91
N ALA A 32 -2.87 -6.55 -1.05
CA ALA A 32 -4.12 -5.81 -0.97
C ALA A 32 -5.08 -6.18 -2.12
N ALA A 33 -4.55 -6.35 -3.34
CA ALA A 33 -5.35 -6.78 -4.47
C ALA A 33 -5.92 -8.20 -4.27
N ARG A 34 -5.10 -9.15 -3.79
CA ARG A 34 -5.52 -10.53 -3.49
C ARG A 34 -6.56 -10.63 -2.38
N ALA A 35 -6.56 -9.69 -1.44
CA ALA A 35 -7.58 -9.63 -0.40
C ALA A 35 -8.97 -9.27 -0.94
N LEU A 36 -9.06 -8.68 -2.14
CA LEU A 36 -10.30 -8.19 -2.73
C LEU A 36 -10.85 -9.04 -3.88
N ALA A 37 -9.97 -9.71 -4.65
CA ALA A 37 -10.37 -10.49 -5.81
C ALA A 37 -9.41 -11.64 -6.10
N ASP A 38 -9.96 -12.73 -6.63
CA ASP A 38 -9.18 -13.87 -7.16
C ASP A 38 -8.38 -13.45 -8.40
N GLU A 39 -9.01 -12.70 -9.32
CA GLU A 39 -8.37 -12.04 -10.45
C GLU A 39 -7.74 -10.69 -10.03
N TRP A 40 -6.65 -10.75 -9.27
CA TRP A 40 -6.01 -9.57 -8.66
C TRP A 40 -5.06 -8.80 -9.59
N ARG A 41 -4.54 -9.42 -10.66
CA ARG A 41 -3.55 -8.81 -11.56
C ARG A 41 -4.00 -7.47 -12.17
N PRO A 42 -5.26 -7.32 -12.64
CA PRO A 42 -5.76 -6.05 -13.16
C PRO A 42 -5.84 -4.93 -12.12
N LEU A 43 -5.84 -5.26 -10.83
CA LEU A 43 -5.91 -4.28 -9.74
C LEU A 43 -4.54 -3.69 -9.38
N LEU A 44 -3.44 -4.30 -9.83
CA LEU A 44 -2.08 -3.86 -9.47
C LEU A 44 -1.76 -2.42 -9.86
N PRO A 45 -2.11 -1.91 -11.06
CA PRO A 45 -1.84 -0.52 -11.41
C PRO A 45 -2.53 0.44 -10.43
N GLN A 46 -3.81 0.17 -10.13
CA GLN A 46 -4.59 0.97 -9.18
C GLN A 46 -4.07 0.84 -7.74
N ALA A 47 -3.65 -0.36 -7.32
CA ALA A 47 -3.05 -0.57 -6.00
C ALA A 47 -1.75 0.21 -5.83
N ARG A 48 -0.92 0.29 -6.89
CA ARG A 48 0.33 1.06 -6.92
C ARG A 48 0.06 2.56 -6.84
N GLU A 49 -0.95 3.05 -7.56
CA GLU A 49 -1.35 4.45 -7.52
C GLU A 49 -1.84 4.85 -6.12
N LEU A 50 -2.77 4.09 -5.54
CA LEU A 50 -3.26 4.34 -4.18
C LEU A 50 -2.14 4.27 -3.13
N ALA A 51 -1.16 3.38 -3.31
CA ALA A 51 0.01 3.32 -2.43
C ALA A 51 0.88 4.60 -2.53
N ARG A 52 0.98 5.22 -3.72
CA ARG A 52 1.62 6.55 -3.87
C ARG A 52 0.82 7.62 -3.16
N GLU A 53 -0.49 7.65 -3.34
CA GLU A 53 -1.37 8.64 -2.68
C GLU A 53 -1.28 8.56 -1.17
N LEU A 54 -1.34 7.35 -0.61
CA LEU A 54 -1.16 7.13 0.83
C LEU A 54 0.22 7.58 1.31
N ALA A 55 1.26 7.36 0.51
CA ALA A 55 2.61 7.79 0.87
C ALA A 55 2.77 9.32 0.82
N ARG A 56 2.14 9.99 -0.16
CA ARG A 56 2.06 11.46 -0.23
C ARG A 56 1.33 12.03 0.97
N ALA A 57 0.27 11.35 1.41
CA ALA A 57 -0.48 11.72 2.61
C ALA A 57 0.28 11.46 3.92
N GLY A 58 1.44 10.81 3.87
CA GLY A 58 2.23 10.46 5.06
C GLY A 58 1.69 9.28 5.86
N GLU A 59 0.71 8.54 5.33
CA GLU A 59 0.09 7.40 6.02
C GLU A 59 0.94 6.12 5.93
N VAL A 60 1.70 5.99 4.83
CA VAL A 60 2.58 4.85 4.57
C VAL A 60 3.93 5.29 4.04
N ARG A 61 4.94 4.44 4.18
CA ARG A 61 6.23 4.58 3.51
C ARG A 61 6.40 3.49 2.46
N LEU A 62 6.78 3.90 1.25
CA LEU A 62 7.15 2.99 0.17
C LEU A 62 8.65 2.69 0.27
N THR A 63 9.01 1.41 0.12
CA THR A 63 10.41 0.99 0.10
C THR A 63 10.67 -0.05 -0.98
N GLN A 64 11.87 -0.06 -1.54
CA GLN A 64 12.35 -1.05 -2.49
C GLN A 64 13.79 -1.42 -2.14
N SER A 65 14.06 -2.72 -2.03
CA SER A 65 15.38 -3.24 -1.59
C SER A 65 15.89 -2.56 -0.31
N GLY A 66 14.98 -2.27 0.62
CA GLY A 66 15.28 -1.60 1.90
C GLY A 66 15.44 -0.08 1.82
N ARG A 67 15.41 0.54 0.63
CA ARG A 67 15.53 1.99 0.45
C ARG A 67 14.15 2.64 0.37
N SER A 68 13.96 3.79 1.01
CA SER A 68 12.75 4.60 0.85
C SER A 68 12.61 5.06 -0.59
N LEU A 69 11.41 4.94 -1.13
CA LEU A 69 11.05 5.46 -2.44
C LEU A 69 10.31 6.78 -2.30
N ASP A 70 10.60 7.68 -3.23
CA ASP A 70 9.80 8.89 -3.43
C ASP A 70 8.48 8.54 -4.16
N PRO A 71 7.31 8.98 -3.66
CA PRO A 71 6.02 8.65 -4.26
C PRO A 71 5.74 9.41 -5.57
N ASP A 72 6.49 10.47 -5.87
CA ASP A 72 6.49 11.21 -7.13
C ASP A 72 7.47 10.64 -8.15
N GLY A 73 8.48 9.91 -7.67
CA GLY A 73 9.53 9.33 -8.48
C GLY A 73 9.07 8.18 -9.39
N GLN A 74 9.93 7.88 -10.36
CA GLN A 74 9.81 6.69 -11.20
C GLN A 74 10.46 5.50 -10.48
N TRP A 75 9.71 4.41 -10.37
CA TRP A 75 10.19 3.15 -9.79
C TRP A 75 9.47 1.98 -10.43
N GLU A 76 10.23 0.91 -10.62
CA GLU A 76 9.82 -0.28 -11.35
C GLU A 76 10.05 -1.52 -10.49
N GLY A 77 9.21 -2.54 -10.70
CA GLY A 77 9.34 -3.81 -9.99
C GLY A 77 8.71 -3.81 -8.58
N PRO A 78 9.16 -4.74 -7.72
CA PRO A 78 8.51 -5.05 -6.45
C PRO A 78 8.78 -3.96 -5.40
N ILE A 79 7.69 -3.43 -4.85
CA ILE A 79 7.70 -2.45 -3.76
C ILE A 79 7.10 -3.04 -2.49
N ARG A 80 7.53 -2.49 -1.35
CA ARG A 80 7.01 -2.81 -0.02
C ARG A 80 6.36 -1.57 0.57
N ILE A 81 5.17 -1.76 1.13
CA ILE A 81 4.40 -0.73 1.82
C ILE A 81 4.53 -0.99 3.32
N ARG A 82 4.93 0.03 4.06
CA ARG A 82 5.06 0.02 5.52
C ARG A 82 4.13 1.08 6.07
N LEU A 83 3.57 0.84 7.26
CA LEU A 83 2.91 1.92 7.98
C LEU A 83 3.93 3.04 8.22
N ALA A 84 3.55 4.29 7.97
CA ALA A 84 4.37 5.39 8.43
C ALA A 84 4.37 5.31 9.95
N GLY A 85 5.54 5.15 10.56
CA GLY A 85 5.65 5.19 12.02
C GLY A 85 5.10 6.54 12.46
N HIS A 86 3.90 6.54 13.04
CA HIS A 86 3.47 7.66 13.84
C HIS A 86 4.50 7.70 14.96
N ALA A 87 5.37 8.72 14.96
CA ALA A 87 6.02 9.11 16.19
C ALA A 87 4.86 9.39 17.15
N HIS A 88 4.51 8.40 17.97
CA HIS A 88 3.57 8.54 19.05
C HIS A 88 4.20 9.55 20.00
N GLY A 89 3.84 10.82 19.79
CA GLY A 89 4.03 11.88 20.78
C GLY A 89 3.03 11.71 21.90
#